data_AF-A0A2E0DRP1-F1
#
_entry.id   AF-A0A2E0DRP1-F1
#
_cell.length_a   1.000
_cell.length_b   1.000
_cell.length_c   1.000
_cell.angle_alpha   90.00
_cell.angle_beta   90.00
_cell.angle_gamma   90.00
#
_symmetry.space_group_name_H-M   'P 1'
#
loop_
_entity.id
_entity.type
_entity.pdbx_description
1 polymer ?
#
loop_
_entity_poly.entity_id
_entity_poly.type
_entity_poly.pdbx_seq_one_letter_code
_entity_poly.pdbx_strand_id
1 'polypeptide(L)'
;MSSDPELAVIGAELLPRLAERAGMDLSHPVRIEARSRAQLLSYLRLKLDEDLPEDEARARRDTYALLGLVEPDLGLRNLLLGLYTEQVAGFYDPDSTALFVLDDQPEAALEGLLLHELVHAVQDQNVRLDELVDPDRGNDAVTAAQAAIEGHATLVMFEYLTEQAAGSPIDLSQIPDFESQVRPALAGVSQQFPALADAPRIIRESLLFPYVEGAIFVQRLWADGERHSPFGPLMPGSTEQV
;
A
#
# COMPACT_ATOMS: atom_id res chain seq x y z
N MET A 1 -20.82 -5.91 -11.32
CA MET A 1 -20.38 -4.84 -12.24
C MET A 1 -20.37 -3.53 -11.48
N SER A 2 -19.41 -2.66 -11.76
CA SER A 2 -19.32 -1.31 -11.19
C SER A 2 -20.61 -0.53 -11.44
N SER A 3 -21.03 0.29 -10.47
CA SER A 3 -22.19 1.17 -10.62
C SER A 3 -21.90 2.35 -11.56
N ASP A 4 -20.64 2.76 -11.65
CA ASP A 4 -20.15 3.80 -12.54
C ASP A 4 -19.63 3.19 -13.87
N PRO A 5 -20.21 3.56 -15.03
CA PRO A 5 -19.76 3.08 -16.34
C PRO A 5 -18.33 3.49 -16.71
N GLU A 6 -17.87 4.67 -16.28
CA GLU A 6 -16.53 5.17 -16.60
C GLU A 6 -15.47 4.38 -15.84
N LEU A 7 -15.69 4.16 -14.54
CA LEU A 7 -14.84 3.30 -13.72
C LEU A 7 -14.83 1.85 -14.22
N ALA A 8 -15.96 1.34 -14.74
CA ALA A 8 -16.02 0.02 -15.34
C ALA A 8 -15.09 -0.11 -16.57
N VAL A 9 -15.06 0.92 -17.41
CA VAL A 9 -14.19 0.97 -18.61
C VAL A 9 -12.72 1.05 -18.20
N ILE A 10 -12.39 1.93 -17.26
CA ILE A 10 -11.04 2.08 -16.72
C ILE A 10 -10.53 0.75 -16.17
N GLY A 11 -11.33 0.07 -15.33
CA GLY A 11 -10.98 -1.25 -14.80
C GLY A 11 -10.75 -2.29 -15.88
N ALA A 12 -11.65 -2.37 -16.87
CA ALA A 12 -11.55 -3.32 -17.96
C ALA A 12 -10.29 -3.11 -18.83
N GLU A 13 -9.81 -1.87 -18.93
CA GLU A 13 -8.57 -1.55 -19.65
C GLU A 13 -7.32 -1.82 -18.80
N LEU A 14 -7.30 -1.39 -17.55
CA LEU A 14 -6.11 -1.41 -16.70
C LEU A 14 -5.83 -2.79 -16.09
N LEU A 15 -6.86 -3.51 -15.63
CA LEU A 15 -6.66 -4.77 -14.91
C LEU A 15 -5.85 -5.82 -15.68
N PRO A 16 -6.11 -6.09 -16.98
CA PRO A 16 -5.28 -7.05 -17.73
C PRO A 16 -3.82 -6.61 -17.83
N ARG A 17 -3.56 -5.31 -18.00
CA ARG A 17 -2.21 -4.75 -18.10
C ARG A 17 -1.45 -4.81 -16.77
N LEU A 18 -2.16 -4.59 -15.67
CA LEU A 18 -1.61 -4.68 -14.32
C LEU A 18 -1.37 -6.14 -13.92
N ALA A 19 -2.29 -7.05 -14.25
CA ALA A 19 -2.14 -8.48 -14.01
C ALA A 19 -0.91 -9.06 -14.75
N GLU A 20 -0.72 -8.67 -16.01
CA GLU A 20 0.48 -9.05 -16.78
C GLU A 20 1.78 -8.56 -16.12
N ARG A 21 1.84 -7.29 -15.71
CA ARG A 21 3.03 -6.71 -15.02
C ARG A 21 3.28 -7.33 -13.65
N ALA A 22 2.20 -7.65 -12.94
CA ALA A 22 2.23 -8.35 -11.66
C ALA A 22 2.68 -9.82 -11.77
N GLY A 23 2.69 -10.41 -12.98
CA GLY A 23 2.88 -11.84 -13.13
C GLY A 23 1.79 -12.68 -12.45
N MET A 24 0.55 -12.16 -12.42
CA MET A 24 -0.59 -12.77 -11.72
C MET A 24 -1.79 -12.95 -12.65
N ASP A 25 -2.65 -13.91 -12.33
CA ASP A 25 -3.82 -14.21 -13.15
C ASP A 25 -5.00 -13.30 -12.80
N LEU A 26 -5.69 -12.80 -13.83
CA LEU A 26 -6.99 -12.16 -13.68
C LEU A 26 -8.10 -13.16 -14.01
N SER A 27 -8.79 -13.66 -12.98
CA SER A 27 -9.77 -14.75 -13.10
C SER A 27 -11.21 -14.26 -13.28
N HIS A 28 -11.55 -13.10 -12.72
CA HIS A 28 -12.88 -12.51 -12.82
C HIS A 28 -12.84 -10.98 -12.84
N PRO A 29 -13.90 -10.31 -13.33
CA PRO A 29 -13.99 -8.86 -13.29
C PRO A 29 -13.92 -8.33 -11.85
N VAL A 30 -13.23 -7.20 -11.67
CA VAL A 30 -13.20 -6.44 -10.41
C VAL A 30 -14.28 -5.36 -10.46
N ARG A 31 -14.93 -5.13 -9.32
CA ARG A 31 -15.90 -4.05 -9.15
C ARG A 31 -15.16 -2.81 -8.64
N ILE A 32 -15.42 -1.66 -9.25
CA ILE A 32 -14.79 -0.37 -8.93
C ILE A 32 -15.91 0.60 -8.58
N GLU A 33 -15.83 1.28 -7.43
CA GLU A 33 -16.94 2.06 -6.89
C GLU A 33 -16.45 3.36 -6.28
N ALA A 34 -16.83 4.51 -6.85
CA ALA A 34 -16.54 5.80 -6.23
C ALA A 34 -17.21 5.92 -4.84
N ARG A 35 -16.45 6.46 -3.89
CA ARG A 35 -16.89 6.75 -2.52
C ARG A 35 -16.53 8.19 -2.18
N SER A 36 -17.46 8.89 -1.54
CA SER A 36 -17.20 10.24 -1.04
C SER A 36 -16.17 10.22 0.11
N ARG A 37 -15.46 11.35 0.31
CA ARG A 37 -14.57 11.57 1.46
C ARG A 37 -15.25 11.23 2.80
N ALA A 38 -16.53 11.54 2.95
CA ALA A 38 -17.28 11.23 4.18
C ALA A 38 -17.47 9.73 4.40
N GLN A 39 -17.72 8.96 3.33
CA GLN A 39 -17.84 7.51 3.39
C GLN A 39 -16.49 6.87 3.74
N LEU A 40 -15.41 7.32 3.10
CA LEU A 40 -14.06 6.90 3.41
C LEU A 40 -13.70 7.18 4.87
N LEU A 41 -13.90 8.40 5.37
CA LEU A 41 -13.63 8.74 6.77
C LEU A 41 -14.41 7.88 7.75
N SER A 42 -15.65 7.52 7.41
CA SER A 42 -16.47 6.64 8.24
C SER A 42 -15.93 5.20 8.22
N TYR A 43 -15.47 4.74 7.07
CA TYR A 43 -14.85 3.44 6.90
C TYR A 43 -13.51 3.33 7.63
N LEU A 44 -12.60 4.30 7.46
CA LEU A 44 -11.32 4.35 8.16
C LEU A 44 -11.48 4.35 9.69
N ARG A 45 -12.51 5.04 10.20
CA ARG A 45 -12.84 5.00 11.63
C ARG A 45 -13.29 3.62 12.08
N LEU A 46 -14.19 2.99 11.32
CA LEU A 46 -14.66 1.64 11.60
C LEU A 46 -13.48 0.64 11.61
N LYS A 47 -12.63 0.69 10.60
CA LYS A 47 -11.43 -0.16 10.55
C LYS A 47 -10.48 0.09 11.70
N LEU A 48 -10.23 1.36 12.04
CA LEU A 48 -9.40 1.67 13.21
C LEU A 48 -10.05 1.18 14.52
N ASP A 49 -11.37 1.18 14.65
CA ASP A 49 -12.08 0.60 15.79
C ASP A 49 -11.91 -0.93 15.87
N GLU A 50 -11.88 -1.62 14.73
CA GLU A 50 -11.67 -3.06 14.63
C GLU A 50 -10.20 -3.47 14.88
N ASP A 51 -9.26 -2.80 14.22
CA ASP A 51 -7.85 -3.20 14.16
C ASP A 51 -7.00 -2.60 15.30
N LEU A 52 -7.44 -1.49 15.89
CA LEU A 52 -6.71 -0.82 16.97
C LEU A 52 -7.66 -0.28 18.05
N PRO A 53 -8.33 -1.14 18.83
CA PRO A 53 -9.21 -0.73 19.91
C PRO A 53 -8.56 0.29 20.86
N GLU A 54 -9.39 1.11 21.51
CA GLU A 54 -8.94 2.24 22.35
C GLU A 54 -7.96 1.84 23.47
N ASP A 55 -8.14 0.68 24.10
CA ASP A 55 -7.23 0.14 25.11
C ASP A 55 -5.91 -0.34 24.53
N GLU A 56 -5.93 -0.99 23.37
CA GLU A 56 -4.72 -1.37 22.66
C GLU A 56 -3.93 -0.15 22.18
N ALA A 57 -4.62 0.86 21.62
CA ALA A 57 -4.00 2.13 21.23
C ALA A 57 -3.30 2.81 22.40
N ARG A 58 -3.94 2.81 23.59
CA ARG A 58 -3.32 3.34 24.82
C ARG A 58 -2.09 2.53 25.22
N ALA A 59 -2.18 1.20 25.24
CA ALA A 59 -1.07 0.34 25.61
C ALA A 59 0.13 0.50 24.65
N ARG A 60 -0.13 0.63 23.36
CA ARG A 60 0.89 0.87 22.32
C ARG A 60 1.54 2.24 22.51
N ARG A 61 0.74 3.29 22.73
CA ARG A 61 1.26 4.64 23.03
C ARG A 61 2.08 4.67 24.32
N ASP A 62 1.62 4.03 25.39
CA ASP A 62 2.35 3.95 26.66
C ASP A 62 3.70 3.25 26.47
N THR A 63 3.73 2.17 25.69
CA THR A 63 4.97 1.47 25.33
C THR A 63 5.94 2.38 24.58
N TYR A 64 5.46 3.07 23.54
CA TYR A 64 6.29 4.01 22.79
C TYR A 64 6.77 5.18 23.65
N ALA A 65 5.95 5.70 24.56
CA ALA A 65 6.32 6.78 25.45
C ALA A 65 7.37 6.35 26.47
N LEU A 66 7.24 5.15 27.04
CA LEU A 66 8.24 4.55 27.95
C LEU A 66 9.60 4.37 27.27
N LEU A 67 9.60 4.07 25.96
CA LEU A 67 10.81 3.97 25.14
C LEU A 67 11.34 5.32 24.65
N GLY A 68 10.67 6.43 24.97
CA GLY A 68 11.05 7.78 24.54
C GLY A 68 10.82 8.05 23.04
N LEU A 69 9.92 7.29 22.40
CA LEU A 69 9.64 7.38 20.96
C LEU A 69 8.51 8.35 20.61
N VAL A 70 7.60 8.60 21.57
CA VAL A 70 6.47 9.52 21.43
C VAL A 70 6.18 10.24 22.75
N GLU A 71 5.43 11.33 22.68
CA GLU A 71 4.95 12.03 23.88
C GLU A 71 3.91 11.20 24.66
N PRO A 72 3.92 11.23 26.00
CA PRO A 72 2.97 10.47 26.80
C PRO A 72 1.51 10.85 26.58
N ASP A 73 1.18 12.04 26.09
CA ASP A 73 -0.20 12.47 25.83
C ASP A 73 -0.60 12.36 24.33
N LEU A 74 0.24 11.73 23.51
CA LEU A 74 -0.05 11.54 22.08
C LEU A 74 -1.38 10.80 21.87
N GLY A 75 -2.30 11.42 21.13
CA GLY A 75 -3.51 10.77 20.65
C GLY A 75 -3.24 9.86 19.45
N LEU A 76 -2.74 8.64 19.69
CA LEU A 76 -2.30 7.71 18.64
C LEU A 76 -3.38 7.46 17.56
N ARG A 77 -4.62 7.19 17.95
CA ARG A 77 -5.72 6.94 17.01
C ARG A 77 -6.05 8.18 16.16
N ASN A 78 -6.05 9.36 16.77
CA ASN A 78 -6.29 10.61 16.03
C ASN A 78 -5.13 10.92 15.07
N LEU A 79 -3.90 10.65 15.48
CA LEU A 79 -2.72 10.76 14.62
C LEU A 79 -2.86 9.81 13.42
N LEU A 80 -3.13 8.52 13.64
CA LEU A 80 -3.29 7.53 12.57
C LEU A 80 -4.46 7.87 11.65
N LEU A 81 -5.60 8.31 12.18
CA LEU A 81 -6.73 8.74 11.35
C LEU A 81 -6.36 9.98 10.51
N GLY A 82 -5.62 10.94 11.07
CA GLY A 82 -5.11 12.09 10.33
C GLY A 82 -4.16 11.67 9.21
N LEU A 83 -3.25 10.74 9.50
CA LEU A 83 -2.33 10.15 8.54
C LEU A 83 -3.07 9.43 7.42
N TYR A 84 -4.00 8.52 7.73
CA TYR A 84 -4.79 7.84 6.70
C TYR A 84 -5.67 8.80 5.91
N THR A 85 -6.21 9.86 6.51
CA THR A 85 -7.01 10.85 5.76
C THR A 85 -6.16 11.67 4.80
N GLU A 86 -4.93 12.01 5.20
CA GLU A 86 -3.96 12.71 4.36
C GLU A 86 -3.38 11.78 3.31
N GLN A 87 -3.11 10.52 3.67
CA GLN A 87 -2.56 9.49 2.79
C GLN A 87 -3.59 8.95 1.82
N VAL A 88 -4.90 8.93 2.09
CA VAL A 88 -5.91 8.55 1.07
C VAL A 88 -6.07 9.64 -0.01
N ALA A 89 -5.33 10.74 0.08
CA ALA A 89 -4.98 11.51 -1.11
C ALA A 89 -3.95 10.83 -2.03
N GLY A 90 -3.49 9.60 -1.72
CA GLY A 90 -2.42 8.88 -2.42
C GLY A 90 -2.22 7.36 -2.15
N PHE A 91 -2.77 6.71 -1.11
CA PHE A 91 -2.62 5.26 -0.82
C PHE A 91 -3.78 4.66 0.05
N TYR A 92 -4.29 3.47 -0.33
CA TYR A 92 -4.79 2.31 0.46
C TYR A 92 -6.28 2.01 0.76
N ASP A 93 -6.69 0.71 0.57
CA ASP A 93 -7.39 -0.21 1.53
C ASP A 93 -7.44 -1.71 1.05
N PRO A 94 -7.09 -2.75 1.86
CA PRO A 94 -6.91 -4.14 1.42
C PRO A 94 -8.15 -5.02 1.62
N ASP A 95 -9.25 -4.48 2.13
CA ASP A 95 -10.38 -5.29 2.63
C ASP A 95 -11.72 -4.91 2.02
N SER A 96 -11.71 -4.16 0.92
CA SER A 96 -12.92 -3.90 0.17
C SER A 96 -12.74 -4.03 -1.33
N THR A 97 -13.66 -4.76 -1.95
CA THR A 97 -13.85 -4.88 -3.40
C THR A 97 -14.36 -3.58 -4.04
N ALA A 98 -13.95 -2.42 -3.50
CA ALA A 98 -14.48 -1.10 -3.83
C ALA A 98 -13.37 -0.03 -3.77
N LEU A 99 -12.76 0.21 -4.93
CA LEU A 99 -11.71 1.20 -5.13
C LEU A 99 -12.19 2.64 -4.94
N PHE A 100 -11.53 3.42 -4.08
CA PHE A 100 -11.91 4.77 -3.67
C PHE A 100 -11.37 5.84 -4.64
N VAL A 101 -12.23 6.72 -5.15
CA VAL A 101 -11.83 7.91 -5.93
C VAL A 101 -12.30 9.15 -5.18
N LEU A 102 -11.35 9.95 -4.68
CA LEU A 102 -11.63 11.26 -4.08
C LEU A 102 -11.73 12.33 -5.19
N ASP A 103 -12.69 13.23 -5.04
CA ASP A 103 -13.03 14.29 -6.00
C ASP A 103 -12.22 15.59 -5.83
N ASP A 104 -11.28 15.63 -4.88
CA ASP A 104 -10.58 16.85 -4.45
C ASP A 104 -9.04 16.79 -4.53
N GLN A 105 -8.47 15.83 -5.27
CA GLN A 105 -7.02 15.64 -5.40
C GLN A 105 -6.48 15.92 -6.81
N PRO A 106 -5.18 16.20 -6.96
CA PRO A 106 -4.54 16.25 -8.27
C PRO A 106 -4.71 14.92 -9.01
N GLU A 107 -5.09 14.99 -10.29
CA GLU A 107 -5.40 13.82 -11.14
C GLU A 107 -4.29 12.76 -11.13
N ALA A 108 -3.02 13.18 -11.16
CA ALA A 108 -1.88 12.26 -11.12
C ALA A 108 -1.75 11.47 -9.79
N ALA A 109 -2.18 12.04 -8.65
CA ALA A 109 -2.16 11.33 -7.38
C ALA A 109 -3.30 10.29 -7.30
N LEU A 110 -4.45 10.61 -7.90
CA LEU A 110 -5.58 9.69 -8.02
C LEU A 110 -5.27 8.52 -8.96
N GLU A 111 -4.52 8.78 -10.05
CA GLU A 111 -4.08 7.73 -10.97
C GLU A 111 -3.17 6.71 -10.28
N GLY A 112 -2.14 7.16 -9.56
CA GLY A 112 -1.25 6.26 -8.81
C GLY A 112 -2.01 5.40 -7.79
N LEU A 113 -2.88 6.03 -6.99
CA LEU A 113 -3.74 5.33 -6.04
C LEU A 113 -4.61 4.27 -6.72
N LEU A 114 -5.32 4.64 -7.79
CA LEU A 114 -6.14 3.72 -8.57
C LEU A 114 -5.33 2.50 -9.04
N LEU A 115 -4.11 2.72 -9.57
CA LEU A 115 -3.26 1.62 -10.03
C LEU A 115 -2.85 0.70 -8.87
N HIS A 116 -2.46 1.25 -7.72
CA HIS A 116 -2.10 0.48 -6.51
C HIS A 116 -3.26 -0.42 -6.06
N GLU A 117 -4.45 0.14 -5.90
CA GLU A 117 -5.64 -0.61 -5.48
C GLU A 117 -6.08 -1.65 -6.52
N LEU A 118 -5.92 -1.37 -7.82
CA LEU A 118 -6.19 -2.37 -8.85
C LEU A 118 -5.21 -3.55 -8.80
N VAL A 119 -3.96 -3.33 -8.39
CA VAL A 119 -3.01 -4.43 -8.17
C VAL A 119 -3.42 -5.26 -6.97
N HIS A 120 -3.88 -4.66 -5.87
CA HIS A 120 -4.48 -5.43 -4.76
C HIS A 120 -5.66 -6.27 -5.22
N ALA A 121 -6.54 -5.72 -6.04
CA ALA A 121 -7.67 -6.47 -6.58
C ALA A 121 -7.25 -7.63 -7.51
N VAL A 122 -6.04 -7.59 -8.09
CA VAL A 122 -5.43 -8.73 -8.77
C VAL A 122 -4.85 -9.72 -7.75
N GLN A 123 -4.12 -9.25 -6.74
CA GLN A 123 -3.53 -10.09 -5.70
C GLN A 123 -4.60 -10.93 -4.97
N ASP A 124 -5.73 -10.32 -4.63
CA ASP A 124 -6.88 -10.97 -3.97
C ASP A 124 -7.50 -12.12 -4.78
N GLN A 125 -7.32 -12.14 -6.10
CA GLN A 125 -7.79 -13.24 -6.95
C GLN A 125 -6.82 -14.43 -6.96
N ASN A 126 -5.59 -14.21 -6.52
CA ASN A 126 -4.51 -15.19 -6.58
C ASN A 126 -4.18 -15.75 -5.20
N VAL A 127 -4.34 -14.95 -4.15
CA VAL A 127 -3.94 -15.28 -2.78
C VAL A 127 -4.94 -14.74 -1.77
N ARG A 128 -5.16 -15.47 -0.68
CA ARG A 128 -5.95 -15.01 0.47
C ARG A 128 -5.10 -14.09 1.33
N LEU A 129 -5.16 -12.78 1.06
CA LEU A 129 -4.32 -11.78 1.71
C LEU A 129 -4.59 -11.68 3.21
N ASP A 130 -5.85 -11.83 3.62
CA ASP A 130 -6.31 -11.86 5.01
C ASP A 130 -5.57 -12.91 5.85
N GLU A 131 -5.34 -14.10 5.31
CA GLU A 131 -4.60 -15.16 6.00
C GLU A 131 -3.10 -14.86 6.10
N LEU A 132 -2.55 -14.08 5.17
CA LEU A 132 -1.15 -13.70 5.23
C LEU A 132 -0.89 -12.67 6.34
N VAL A 133 -1.86 -11.84 6.66
CA VAL A 133 -1.72 -10.78 7.67
C VAL A 133 -2.42 -11.10 8.99
N ASP A 134 -2.75 -12.37 9.21
CA ASP A 134 -3.35 -12.85 10.47
C ASP A 134 -2.44 -12.49 11.67
N PRO A 135 -2.94 -11.72 12.67
CA PRO A 135 -2.20 -11.34 13.86
C PRO A 135 -1.58 -12.52 14.64
N ASP A 136 -2.17 -13.71 14.56
CA ASP A 136 -1.66 -14.92 15.25
C ASP A 136 -0.30 -15.38 14.70
N ARG A 137 0.11 -14.89 13.53
CA ARG A 137 1.44 -15.13 12.95
C ARG A 137 2.56 -14.33 13.64
N GLY A 138 2.19 -13.33 14.44
CA GLY A 138 3.11 -12.46 15.17
C GLY A 138 3.62 -11.27 14.35
N ASN A 139 3.94 -10.17 15.05
CA ASN A 139 4.22 -8.86 14.45
C ASN A 139 5.27 -8.87 13.32
N ASP A 140 6.38 -9.58 13.51
CA ASP A 140 7.47 -9.58 12.52
C ASP A 140 7.06 -10.27 11.22
N ALA A 141 6.45 -11.46 11.31
CA ALA A 141 5.98 -12.20 10.15
C ALA A 141 4.83 -11.48 9.42
N VAL A 142 3.92 -10.84 10.18
CA VAL A 142 2.84 -10.02 9.61
C VAL A 142 3.41 -8.80 8.89
N THR A 143 4.36 -8.08 9.50
CA THR A 143 4.98 -6.90 8.87
C THR A 143 5.76 -7.29 7.61
N ALA A 144 6.43 -8.44 7.62
CA ALA A 144 7.11 -8.99 6.44
C ALA A 144 6.11 -9.33 5.32
N ALA A 145 4.99 -9.98 5.65
CA ALA A 145 3.93 -10.28 4.70
C ALA A 145 3.31 -9.00 4.12
N GLN A 146 3.03 -7.99 4.95
CA GLN A 146 2.56 -6.68 4.50
C GLN A 146 3.57 -6.04 3.54
N ALA A 147 4.87 -6.13 3.80
CA ALA A 147 5.88 -5.61 2.89
C ALA A 147 5.87 -6.32 1.52
N ALA A 148 5.65 -7.64 1.49
CA ALA A 148 5.48 -8.35 0.22
C ALA A 148 4.23 -7.89 -0.55
N ILE A 149 3.11 -7.68 0.16
CA ILE A 149 1.83 -7.23 -0.41
C ILE A 149 1.94 -5.80 -0.97
N GLU A 150 2.30 -4.84 -0.12
CA GLU A 150 2.38 -3.42 -0.45
C GLU A 150 3.53 -3.13 -1.42
N GLY A 151 4.67 -3.78 -1.21
CA GLY A 151 5.83 -3.63 -2.07
C GLY A 151 5.58 -4.05 -3.52
N HIS A 152 4.86 -5.15 -3.70
CA HIS A 152 4.47 -5.62 -5.02
C HIS A 152 3.54 -4.64 -5.73
N ALA A 153 2.48 -4.20 -5.05
CA ALA A 153 1.54 -3.21 -5.59
C ALA A 153 2.26 -1.90 -5.95
N THR A 154 3.13 -1.43 -5.06
CA THR A 154 3.94 -0.21 -5.26
C THR A 154 4.86 -0.33 -6.47
N LEU A 155 5.57 -1.46 -6.63
CA LEU A 155 6.51 -1.64 -7.73
C LEU A 155 5.79 -1.71 -9.08
N VAL A 156 4.69 -2.47 -9.17
CA VAL A 156 3.87 -2.56 -10.39
C VAL A 156 3.27 -1.20 -10.76
N MET A 157 2.76 -0.46 -9.78
CA MET A 157 2.26 0.91 -9.97
C MET A 157 3.35 1.82 -10.55
N PHE A 158 4.54 1.85 -9.94
CA PHE A 158 5.63 2.70 -10.42
C PHE A 158 6.12 2.30 -11.81
N GLU A 159 6.19 0.99 -12.11
CA GLU A 159 6.55 0.51 -13.44
C GLU A 159 5.56 1.03 -14.47
N TYR A 160 4.26 0.85 -14.23
CA TYR A 160 3.22 1.34 -15.12
C TYR A 160 3.30 2.86 -15.35
N LEU A 161 3.40 3.66 -14.29
CA LEU A 161 3.49 5.12 -14.39
C LEU A 161 4.76 5.57 -15.14
N THR A 162 5.89 4.90 -14.90
CA THR A 162 7.17 5.23 -15.55
C THR A 162 7.11 4.92 -17.04
N GLU A 163 6.50 3.79 -17.43
CA GLU A 163 6.27 3.44 -18.84
C GLU A 163 5.36 4.44 -19.55
N GLN A 164 4.28 4.87 -18.90
CA GLN A 164 3.38 5.90 -19.45
C GLN A 164 4.13 7.22 -19.69
N ALA A 165 4.93 7.66 -18.72
CA ALA A 165 5.71 8.89 -18.82
C ALA A 165 6.83 8.80 -19.88
N ALA A 166 7.48 7.64 -20.01
CA ALA A 166 8.56 7.41 -20.97
C ALA A 166 8.05 7.16 -22.41
N GLY A 167 6.82 6.64 -22.57
CA GLY A 167 6.27 6.22 -23.85
C GLY A 167 6.92 4.96 -24.43
N SER A 168 7.62 4.18 -23.60
CA SER A 168 8.30 2.94 -23.97
C SER A 168 8.27 1.95 -22.81
N PRO A 169 8.35 0.63 -23.06
CA PRO A 169 8.46 -0.36 -22.01
C PRO A 169 9.67 -0.12 -21.09
N ILE A 170 9.48 -0.30 -19.79
CA ILE A 170 10.48 -0.11 -18.74
C ILE A 170 10.36 -1.32 -17.81
N ASP A 171 11.49 -1.93 -17.49
CA ASP A 171 11.56 -2.98 -16.48
C ASP A 171 12.27 -2.43 -15.25
N LEU A 172 11.51 -2.15 -14.19
CA LEU A 172 12.06 -1.63 -12.94
C LEU A 172 12.97 -2.65 -12.24
N SER A 173 12.83 -3.95 -12.53
CA SER A 173 13.73 -4.98 -11.97
C SER A 173 15.15 -4.89 -12.51
N GLN A 174 15.34 -4.21 -13.65
CA GLN A 174 16.64 -4.05 -14.30
C GLN A 174 17.33 -2.73 -13.98
N ILE A 175 16.73 -1.87 -13.16
CA ILE A 175 17.31 -0.58 -12.79
C ILE A 175 18.46 -0.79 -11.79
N PRO A 176 19.71 -0.42 -12.15
CA PRO A 176 20.84 -0.52 -11.23
C PRO A 176 20.64 0.41 -10.03
N ASP A 177 21.08 -0.05 -8.86
CA ASP A 177 21.03 0.72 -7.61
C ASP A 177 19.63 1.28 -7.28
N PHE A 178 18.56 0.54 -7.65
CA PHE A 178 17.16 0.94 -7.45
C PHE A 178 16.87 1.46 -6.04
N GLU A 179 17.37 0.77 -5.01
CA GLU A 179 17.25 1.17 -3.62
C GLU A 179 17.75 2.61 -3.36
N SER A 180 18.92 2.96 -3.91
CA SER A 180 19.51 4.29 -3.74
C SER A 180 18.72 5.39 -4.43
N GLN A 181 17.91 5.04 -5.42
CA GLN A 181 17.07 5.97 -6.19
C GLN A 181 15.67 6.10 -5.57
N VAL A 182 15.07 4.99 -5.11
CA VAL A 182 13.70 4.97 -4.61
C VAL A 182 13.58 5.57 -3.20
N ARG A 183 14.56 5.34 -2.31
CA ARG A 183 14.51 5.87 -0.93
C ARG A 183 14.45 7.41 -0.89
N PRO A 184 15.32 8.16 -1.60
CA PRO A 184 15.22 9.62 -1.63
C PRO A 184 13.96 10.12 -2.31
N ALA A 185 13.48 9.43 -3.36
CA ALA A 185 12.25 9.80 -4.05
C ALA A 185 11.04 9.69 -3.12
N LEU A 186 10.88 8.57 -2.41
CA LEU A 186 9.79 8.36 -1.46
C LEU A 186 9.89 9.28 -0.23
N ALA A 187 11.11 9.59 0.23
CA ALA A 187 11.32 10.60 1.25
C ALA A 187 10.86 12.00 0.78
N GLY A 188 11.14 12.35 -0.49
CA GLY A 188 10.67 13.60 -1.09
C GLY A 188 9.16 13.69 -1.23
N VAL A 189 8.51 12.59 -1.61
CA VAL A 189 7.04 12.48 -1.66
C VAL A 189 6.45 12.66 -0.25
N SER A 190 7.03 12.01 0.76
CA SER A 190 6.57 12.11 2.15
C SER A 190 6.59 13.55 2.70
N GLN A 191 7.51 14.41 2.21
CA GLN A 191 7.56 15.84 2.60
C GLN A 191 6.40 16.66 2.05
N GLN A 192 5.65 16.15 1.07
CA GLN A 192 4.47 16.82 0.51
C GLN A 192 3.21 16.58 1.37
N PHE A 193 3.30 15.69 2.36
CA PHE A 193 2.22 15.29 3.26
C PHE A 193 2.56 15.74 4.69
N PRO A 194 2.07 16.92 5.13
CA PRO A 194 2.44 17.50 6.42
C PRO A 194 2.23 16.59 7.63
N ALA A 195 1.09 15.89 7.72
CA ALA A 195 0.84 14.98 8.84
C ALA A 195 1.85 13.82 8.85
N LEU A 196 2.19 13.26 7.68
CA LEU A 196 3.23 12.22 7.57
C LEU A 196 4.62 12.76 7.92
N ALA A 197 4.97 13.96 7.43
CA ALA A 197 6.24 14.60 7.70
C ALA A 197 6.43 14.91 9.20
N ASP A 198 5.37 15.38 9.87
CA ASP A 198 5.36 15.76 11.28
C ASP A 198 5.16 14.58 12.24
N ALA A 199 4.76 13.40 11.73
CA ALA A 199 4.54 12.23 12.55
C ALA A 199 5.83 11.79 13.29
N PRO A 200 5.70 11.28 14.53
CA PRO A 200 6.83 10.67 15.24
C PRO A 200 7.48 9.59 14.40
N ARG A 201 8.81 9.50 14.45
CA ARG A 201 9.59 8.62 13.59
C ARG A 201 9.11 7.16 13.65
N ILE A 202 8.80 6.65 14.84
CA ILE A 202 8.31 5.27 14.99
C ILE A 202 7.03 5.02 14.18
N ILE A 203 6.12 6.00 14.10
CA ILE A 203 4.88 5.89 13.34
C ILE A 203 5.17 6.01 11.84
N ARG A 204 5.98 7.00 11.44
CA ARG A 204 6.31 7.23 10.03
C ARG A 204 7.04 6.03 9.41
N GLU A 205 8.06 5.50 10.09
CA GLU A 205 8.84 4.35 9.58
C GLU A 205 7.96 3.10 9.53
N SER A 206 7.12 2.84 10.56
CA SER A 206 6.20 1.70 10.54
C SER A 206 5.17 1.78 9.41
N LEU A 207 4.73 2.98 9.02
CA LEU A 207 3.80 3.16 7.89
C LEU A 207 4.49 3.01 6.53
N LEU A 208 5.72 3.52 6.39
CA LEU A 208 6.42 3.52 5.10
C LEU A 208 7.13 2.20 4.79
N PHE A 209 7.52 1.44 5.81
CA PHE A 209 8.30 0.21 5.67
C PHE A 209 7.70 -0.77 4.65
N PRO A 210 6.40 -1.14 4.71
CA PRO A 210 5.83 -2.10 3.76
C PRO A 210 5.92 -1.66 2.30
N TYR A 211 5.84 -0.35 2.04
CA TYR A 211 5.89 0.20 0.69
C TYR A 211 7.32 0.32 0.17
N VAL A 212 8.22 0.89 0.98
CA VAL A 212 9.60 1.20 0.58
C VAL A 212 10.43 -0.09 0.52
N GLU A 213 10.54 -0.78 1.66
CA GLU A 213 11.36 -2.00 1.76
C GLU A 213 10.73 -3.13 0.97
N GLY A 214 9.40 -3.20 0.99
CA GLY A 214 8.66 -4.14 0.16
C GLY A 214 8.97 -3.99 -1.33
N ALA A 215 8.94 -2.77 -1.88
CA ALA A 215 9.23 -2.56 -3.29
C ALA A 215 10.68 -2.96 -3.63
N ILE A 216 11.64 -2.69 -2.72
CA ILE A 216 13.04 -3.11 -2.87
C ILE A 216 13.17 -4.63 -2.80
N PHE A 217 12.42 -5.29 -1.91
CA PHE A 217 12.34 -6.75 -1.83
C PHE A 217 11.81 -7.37 -3.13
N VAL A 218 10.66 -6.90 -3.63
CA VAL A 218 10.07 -7.42 -4.87
C VAL A 218 10.96 -7.13 -6.08
N GLN A 219 11.59 -5.95 -6.13
CA GLN A 219 12.53 -5.61 -7.20
C GLN A 219 13.72 -6.59 -7.23
N ARG A 220 14.29 -6.93 -6.05
CA ARG A 220 15.36 -7.93 -5.95
C ARG A 220 14.86 -9.32 -6.31
N LEU A 221 13.63 -9.67 -5.95
CA LEU A 221 13.02 -10.95 -6.29
C LEU A 221 12.90 -11.13 -7.81
N TRP A 222 12.66 -10.05 -8.55
CA TRP A 222 12.53 -10.03 -10.02
C TRP A 222 13.84 -9.78 -10.78
N ALA A 223 14.98 -9.79 -10.10
CA ALA A 223 16.28 -9.45 -10.69
C ALA A 223 16.74 -10.45 -11.77
N ASP A 224 16.20 -11.68 -11.79
CA ASP A 224 16.45 -12.66 -12.85
C ASP A 224 15.61 -12.42 -14.12
N GLY A 225 14.76 -11.40 -14.11
CA GLY A 225 13.89 -11.01 -15.22
C GLY A 225 12.51 -11.68 -15.18
N GLU A 226 12.26 -12.59 -14.24
CA GLU A 226 10.97 -13.25 -14.09
C GLU A 226 10.10 -12.53 -13.05
N ARG A 227 8.79 -12.43 -13.33
CA ARG A 227 7.80 -11.82 -12.42
C ARG A 227 7.33 -12.82 -11.36
N HIS A 228 8.27 -13.28 -10.52
CA HIS A 228 7.97 -14.22 -9.44
C HIS A 228 6.95 -13.64 -8.46
N SER A 229 5.93 -14.43 -8.11
CA SER A 229 5.00 -14.06 -7.04
C SER A 229 5.77 -13.91 -5.72
N PRO A 230 5.66 -12.77 -5.00
CA PRO A 230 6.28 -12.57 -3.70
C PRO A 230 5.51 -13.28 -2.57
N PHE A 231 4.57 -14.15 -2.93
CA PHE A 231 3.74 -14.93 -2.01
C PHE A 231 4.14 -16.41 -2.01
N GLY A 232 3.52 -17.19 -1.13
CA GLY A 232 3.79 -18.63 -1.04
C GLY A 232 5.25 -18.92 -0.65
N PRO A 233 5.99 -19.78 -1.39
CA PRO A 233 7.35 -20.18 -1.02
C PRO A 233 8.40 -19.06 -1.00
N LEU A 234 8.14 -17.95 -1.71
CA LEU A 234 9.07 -16.82 -1.83
C LEU A 234 8.70 -15.67 -0.89
N MET A 235 7.61 -15.79 -0.13
CA MET A 235 7.20 -14.77 0.83
C MET A 235 8.22 -14.64 1.96
N PRO A 236 8.59 -13.41 2.36
CA PRO A 236 9.45 -13.20 3.50
C PRO A 236 8.71 -13.63 4.78
N GLY A 237 9.39 -14.40 5.62
CA GLY A 237 8.92 -14.83 6.94
C GLY A 237 9.29 -13.87 8.06
N SER A 238 10.17 -12.90 7.79
CA SER A 238 10.67 -11.91 8.76
C SER A 238 11.04 -10.62 8.05
N THR A 239 10.93 -9.48 8.75
CA THR A 239 11.36 -8.17 8.25
C THR A 239 12.86 -8.11 7.95
N GLU A 240 13.68 -9.02 8.47
CA GLU A 240 15.11 -9.12 8.12
C GLU A 240 15.36 -9.62 6.68
N GLN A 241 14.35 -10.22 6.06
CA GLN A 241 14.41 -10.76 4.68
C GLN A 241 13.90 -9.76 3.64
N VAL A 242 13.26 -8.70 4.11
CA VAL A 242 12.80 -7.54 3.33
C VAL A 242 13.91 -6.50 3.34
#